data_AF-A0A8N4EUU2-F1
#
_entry.id   AF-A0A8N4EUU2-F1
#
_cell.length_a   1.000
_cell.length_b   1.000
_cell.length_c   1.000
_cell.angle_alpha   90.00
_cell.angle_beta   90.00
_cell.angle_gamma   90.00
#
_symmetry.space_group_name_H-M   'P 1'
#
loop_
_entity.id
_entity.type
_entity.pdbx_description
1 polymer ?
#
loop_
_entity_poly.entity_id
_entity_poly.type
_entity_poly.pdbx_seq_one_letter_code
_entity_poly.pdbx_strand_id
1 'polypeptide(L)'
;MKKGEGKEMEKKWSDIRLATEELSLVNPEEKNISTLAFLGVSNLVLQVLDKIGPSMLVLRQDIQRNIERVEELYLSDPTLYSSLVDILKEEAEGSIRKTESCTKAVVWLTRLLGGIRSIDFGVTLLGKLEKDPSSSLEQAVEEAYKNTLKPWHGWISSAAYKVALKLVPEREIFISLLMGEGQDYGALKEDIMKLVTMLQPLLDETYTLLRTYRLDRLKST
;
A
#
# COMPACT_ATOMS: atom_id res chain seq x y z
N MET A 1 26.43 -4.77 -46.10
CA MET A 1 25.18 -3.99 -45.92
C MET A 1 24.11 -4.96 -45.41
N LYS A 2 23.45 -4.59 -44.29
CA LYS A 2 22.36 -5.28 -43.55
C LYS A 2 22.80 -6.52 -42.74
N LYS A 3 22.43 -6.69 -41.48
CA LYS A 3 21.62 -5.89 -40.54
C LYS A 3 22.01 -6.39 -39.14
N GLY A 4 22.40 -5.49 -38.23
CA GLY A 4 22.54 -5.84 -36.82
C GLY A 4 21.15 -6.07 -36.24
N GLU A 5 20.87 -7.30 -35.85
CA GLU A 5 19.72 -7.61 -35.00
C GLU A 5 20.09 -7.14 -33.58
N GLY A 6 19.72 -5.90 -33.28
CA GLY A 6 19.61 -5.48 -31.90
C GLY A 6 18.55 -6.36 -31.25
N LYS A 7 18.98 -7.25 -30.35
CA LYS A 7 18.08 -7.82 -29.35
C LYS A 7 17.61 -6.65 -28.50
N GLU A 8 16.44 -6.12 -28.83
CA GLU A 8 15.67 -5.31 -27.91
C GLU A 8 15.40 -6.23 -26.71
N MET A 9 16.18 -6.07 -25.64
CA MET A 9 15.91 -6.75 -24.38
C MET A 9 14.49 -6.38 -24.00
N GLU A 10 13.61 -7.36 -23.95
CA GLU A 10 12.24 -7.24 -23.48
C GLU A 10 12.30 -6.53 -22.12
N LYS A 11 11.93 -5.24 -22.09
CA LYS A 11 12.13 -4.40 -20.91
C LYS A 11 11.18 -4.90 -19.83
N LYS A 12 11.69 -5.70 -18.90
CA LYS A 12 10.91 -6.22 -17.77
C LYS A 12 10.38 -5.03 -16.96
N TRP A 13 9.06 -4.95 -16.81
CA TRP A 13 8.44 -3.87 -16.05
C TRP A 13 8.76 -4.01 -14.57
N SER A 14 8.83 -2.89 -13.85
CA SER A 14 8.84 -2.93 -12.39
C SER A 14 7.53 -3.53 -11.89
N ASP A 15 7.55 -4.18 -10.73
CA ASP A 15 6.32 -4.69 -10.11
C ASP A 15 5.35 -3.55 -9.77
N ILE A 16 5.90 -2.36 -9.47
CA ILE A 16 5.11 -1.13 -9.28
C ILE A 16 4.36 -0.78 -10.57
N ARG A 17 5.02 -0.87 -11.74
CA ARG A 17 4.37 -0.61 -13.03
C ARG A 17 3.32 -1.66 -13.37
N LEU A 18 3.62 -2.95 -13.17
CA LEU A 18 2.65 -4.02 -13.41
C LEU A 18 1.38 -3.79 -12.61
N ALA A 19 1.50 -3.53 -11.32
CA ALA A 19 0.33 -3.28 -10.49
C ALA A 19 -0.33 -1.93 -10.79
N THR A 20 0.43 -0.92 -11.22
CA THR A 20 -0.16 0.35 -11.67
C THR A 20 -1.08 0.11 -12.87
N GLU A 21 -0.67 -0.76 -13.78
CA GLU A 21 -1.47 -1.14 -14.95
C GLU A 21 -2.67 -2.01 -14.53
N GLU A 22 -2.51 -2.96 -13.61
CA GLU A 22 -3.64 -3.73 -13.07
C GLU A 22 -4.68 -2.84 -12.38
N LEU A 23 -4.24 -1.81 -11.66
CA LEU A 23 -5.12 -0.83 -11.03
C LEU A 23 -5.83 0.07 -12.03
N SER A 24 -5.18 0.38 -13.16
CA SER A 24 -5.79 1.19 -14.22
C SER A 24 -6.94 0.47 -14.94
N LEU A 25 -6.98 -0.87 -14.87
CA LEU A 25 -8.09 -1.68 -15.37
C LEU A 25 -9.34 -1.56 -14.50
N VAL A 26 -9.22 -1.06 -13.26
CA VAL A 26 -10.38 -0.84 -12.38
C VAL A 26 -10.95 0.53 -12.67
N ASN A 27 -12.21 0.58 -13.10
CA ASN A 27 -12.85 1.78 -13.61
C ASN A 27 -13.02 2.85 -12.51
N PRO A 28 -12.37 4.03 -12.61
CA PRO A 28 -12.50 5.10 -11.62
C PRO A 28 -13.87 5.80 -11.64
N GLU A 29 -14.73 5.54 -12.64
CA GLU A 29 -16.08 6.13 -12.70
C GLU A 29 -17.13 5.40 -11.86
N GLU A 30 -16.81 4.21 -11.33
CA GLU A 30 -17.65 3.56 -10.33
C GLU A 30 -17.52 4.31 -9.00
N LYS A 31 -18.60 4.98 -8.57
CA LYS A 31 -18.71 5.72 -7.30
C LYS A 31 -18.62 4.86 -6.03
N ASN A 32 -18.19 3.61 -6.18
CA ASN A 32 -18.13 2.61 -5.15
C ASN A 32 -16.73 2.04 -5.17
N ILE A 33 -16.02 2.15 -4.05
CA ILE A 33 -14.64 1.68 -3.92
C ILE A 33 -14.57 0.18 -4.20
N SER A 34 -14.03 -0.20 -5.35
CA SER A 34 -13.86 -1.61 -5.72
C SER A 34 -13.00 -2.36 -4.71
N THR A 35 -13.55 -3.44 -4.15
CA THR A 35 -12.84 -4.34 -3.22
C THR A 35 -11.61 -4.95 -3.89
N LEU A 36 -11.71 -5.30 -5.18
CA LEU A 36 -10.58 -5.84 -5.94
C LEU A 36 -9.46 -4.83 -6.15
N ALA A 37 -9.77 -3.57 -6.49
CA ALA A 37 -8.74 -2.53 -6.55
C ALA A 37 -8.03 -2.38 -5.20
N PHE A 38 -8.81 -2.30 -4.12
CA PHE A 38 -8.26 -2.15 -2.77
C PHE A 38 -7.33 -3.31 -2.38
N LEU A 39 -7.73 -4.55 -2.67
CA LEU A 39 -6.89 -5.74 -2.47
C LEU A 39 -5.64 -5.73 -3.36
N GLY A 40 -5.78 -5.33 -4.63
CA GLY A 40 -4.67 -5.21 -5.57
C GLY A 40 -3.58 -4.25 -5.08
N VAL A 41 -3.97 -3.04 -4.67
CA VAL A 41 -3.03 -2.08 -4.06
C VAL A 41 -2.45 -2.65 -2.75
N SER A 42 -3.26 -3.29 -1.91
CA SER A 42 -2.77 -3.83 -0.64
C SER A 42 -1.68 -4.90 -0.85
N ASN A 43 -1.84 -5.74 -1.88
CA ASN A 43 -0.87 -6.76 -2.26
C ASN A 43 0.46 -6.18 -2.77
N LEU A 44 0.48 -4.98 -3.36
CA LEU A 44 1.73 -4.30 -3.72
C LEU A 44 2.66 -4.10 -2.54
N VAL A 45 2.10 -3.83 -1.36
CA VAL A 45 2.89 -3.66 -0.15
C VAL A 45 3.61 -4.95 0.21
N LEU A 46 2.94 -6.10 0.08
CA LEU A 46 3.56 -7.40 0.30
C LEU A 46 4.70 -7.66 -0.68
N GLN A 47 4.52 -7.34 -1.96
CA GLN A 47 5.58 -7.48 -2.96
C GLN A 47 6.82 -6.63 -2.61
N VAL A 48 6.62 -5.39 -2.15
CA VAL A 48 7.73 -4.55 -1.67
C VAL A 48 8.42 -5.16 -0.45
N LEU A 49 7.66 -5.66 0.53
CA LEU A 49 8.22 -6.32 1.71
C LEU A 49 8.97 -7.61 1.37
N ASP A 50 8.48 -8.38 0.40
CA ASP A 50 9.12 -9.61 -0.09
C ASP A 50 10.49 -9.31 -0.73
N LYS A 51 10.64 -8.15 -1.39
CA LYS A 51 11.94 -7.69 -1.90
C LYS A 51 12.91 -7.24 -0.81
N ILE A 52 12.42 -6.59 0.25
CA ILE A 52 13.25 -6.23 1.41
C ILE A 52 13.76 -7.52 2.08
N GLY A 53 12.91 -8.54 2.13
CA GLY A 53 13.27 -9.88 2.58
C GLY A 53 12.87 -10.16 4.04
N PRO A 54 13.47 -11.17 4.68
CA PRO A 54 12.94 -11.79 5.89
C PRO A 54 12.94 -10.90 7.13
N SER A 55 13.68 -9.78 7.12
CA SER A 55 13.68 -8.81 8.23
C SER A 55 12.29 -8.22 8.48
N MET A 56 11.46 -8.12 7.44
CA MET A 56 10.10 -7.58 7.54
C MET A 56 9.00 -8.64 7.68
N LEU A 57 9.37 -9.91 7.91
CA LEU A 57 8.43 -11.04 7.89
C LEU A 57 7.24 -10.85 8.85
N VAL A 58 7.47 -10.32 10.05
CA VAL A 58 6.41 -10.10 11.04
C VAL A 58 5.39 -9.07 10.54
N LEU A 59 5.88 -7.95 9.99
CA LEU A 59 5.02 -6.91 9.40
C LEU A 59 4.27 -7.45 8.18
N ARG A 60 4.97 -8.18 7.32
CA ARG A 60 4.41 -8.84 6.13
C ARG A 60 3.27 -9.78 6.51
N GLN A 61 3.44 -10.62 7.54
CA GLN A 61 2.42 -11.54 8.01
C GLN A 61 1.18 -10.83 8.57
N ASP A 62 1.37 -9.72 9.29
CA ASP A 62 0.25 -8.92 9.80
C ASP A 62 -0.59 -8.31 8.67
N ILE A 63 0.06 -7.74 7.65
CA ILE A 63 -0.60 -7.18 6.47
C ILE A 63 -1.31 -8.28 5.67
N GLN A 64 -0.64 -9.42 5.45
CA GLN A 64 -1.19 -10.57 4.74
C GLN A 64 -2.51 -11.03 5.37
N ARG A 65 -2.55 -11.18 6.71
CA ARG A 65 -3.78 -11.59 7.40
C ARG A 65 -4.93 -10.61 7.23
N ASN A 66 -4.64 -9.31 7.15
CA ASN A 66 -5.67 -8.32 6.87
C ASN A 66 -6.19 -8.44 5.43
N ILE A 67 -5.30 -8.69 4.45
CA ILE A 67 -5.68 -8.91 3.04
C ILE A 67 -6.55 -10.16 2.92
N GLU A 68 -6.08 -11.29 3.45
CA GLU A 68 -6.80 -12.58 3.44
C GLU A 68 -8.20 -12.43 4.03
N ARG A 69 -8.35 -11.66 5.11
CA ARG A 69 -9.66 -11.44 5.74
C ARG A 69 -10.66 -10.72 4.83
N VAL A 70 -10.20 -9.72 4.08
CA VAL A 70 -11.05 -8.98 3.12
C VAL A 70 -11.33 -9.85 1.89
N GLU A 71 -10.33 -10.60 1.44
CA GLU A 71 -10.44 -11.52 0.30
C GLU A 71 -11.40 -12.68 0.57
N GLU A 72 -11.32 -13.32 1.74
CA GLU A 72 -12.24 -14.38 2.15
C GLU A 72 -13.71 -13.91 2.14
N LEU A 73 -13.96 -12.67 2.60
CA LEU A 73 -15.31 -12.10 2.56
C LEU A 73 -15.75 -11.84 1.12
N TYR A 74 -14.89 -11.21 0.31
CA TYR A 74 -15.17 -10.99 -1.11
C TYR A 74 -15.52 -12.29 -1.84
N LEU A 75 -14.74 -13.35 -1.64
CA LEU A 75 -14.95 -14.65 -2.29
C LEU A 75 -16.23 -15.36 -1.82
N SER A 76 -16.76 -15.03 -0.64
CA SER A 76 -18.02 -15.61 -0.16
C SER A 76 -19.25 -15.16 -0.95
N ASP A 77 -19.24 -13.92 -1.45
CA ASP A 77 -20.22 -13.39 -2.41
C ASP A 77 -19.63 -12.19 -3.18
N PRO A 78 -18.97 -12.44 -4.33
CA PRO A 78 -18.31 -11.39 -5.11
C PRO A 78 -19.26 -10.32 -5.65
N THR A 79 -20.55 -10.64 -5.77
CA THR A 79 -21.55 -9.68 -6.26
C THR A 79 -21.90 -8.70 -5.14
N LEU A 80 -22.20 -9.24 -3.95
CA LEU A 80 -22.56 -8.45 -2.78
C LEU A 80 -21.37 -7.65 -2.23
N TYR A 81 -20.16 -8.21 -2.22
CA TYR A 81 -18.96 -7.59 -1.63
C TYR A 81 -18.03 -6.96 -2.67
N SER A 82 -18.55 -6.64 -3.85
CA SER A 82 -17.81 -5.97 -4.93
C SER A 82 -17.27 -4.59 -4.53
N SER A 83 -17.91 -3.93 -3.56
CA SER A 83 -17.52 -2.63 -3.01
C SER A 83 -17.18 -2.70 -1.52
N LEU A 84 -16.19 -1.91 -1.09
CA LEU A 84 -15.90 -1.72 0.34
C LEU A 84 -17.07 -1.07 1.08
N VAL A 85 -17.94 -0.32 0.38
CA VAL A 85 -19.17 0.26 0.95
C VAL A 85 -20.06 -0.84 1.49
N ASP A 86 -20.27 -1.90 0.73
CA ASP A 86 -21.17 -3.00 1.09
C ASP A 86 -20.57 -3.83 2.24
N ILE A 87 -19.25 -4.06 2.22
CA ILE A 87 -18.52 -4.71 3.31
C ILE A 87 -18.69 -3.96 4.63
N LEU A 88 -18.46 -2.64 4.62
CA LEU A 88 -18.53 -1.82 5.85
C LEU A 88 -19.97 -1.60 6.31
N LYS A 89 -20.93 -1.53 5.39
CA LYS A 89 -22.35 -1.38 5.69
C LYS A 89 -22.92 -2.61 6.40
N GLU A 90 -22.70 -3.81 5.86
CA GLU A 90 -23.21 -5.07 6.43
C GLU A 90 -22.63 -5.33 7.84
N GLU A 91 -21.36 -5.00 8.07
CA GLU A 91 -20.74 -5.13 9.40
C GLU A 91 -21.27 -4.08 10.39
N ALA A 92 -21.58 -2.85 9.92
CA ALA A 92 -22.18 -1.81 10.75
C ALA A 92 -23.64 -2.11 11.12
N GLU A 93 -24.40 -2.74 10.22
CA GLU A 93 -25.81 -3.12 10.44
C GLU A 93 -25.97 -4.40 11.28
N GLY A 94 -24.87 -5.11 11.56
CA GLY A 94 -24.84 -6.26 12.48
C GLY A 94 -25.34 -7.57 11.86
N SER A 95 -25.55 -7.60 10.54
CA SER A 95 -25.98 -8.78 9.77
C SER A 95 -24.90 -9.88 9.73
N ILE A 96 -23.63 -9.49 9.87
CA ILE A 96 -22.49 -10.41 9.97
C ILE A 96 -22.23 -10.69 11.47
N ARG A 97 -22.30 -11.96 11.90
CA ARG A 97 -21.81 -12.37 13.25
C ARG A 97 -20.41 -11.79 13.43
N LYS A 98 -20.08 -11.18 14.59
CA LYS A 98 -18.77 -10.57 14.92
C LYS A 98 -17.57 -11.53 14.76
N THR A 99 -17.26 -12.04 13.58
CA THR A 99 -16.05 -12.79 13.27
C THR A 99 -14.95 -11.78 13.06
N GLU A 100 -14.49 -11.18 14.16
CA GLU A 100 -13.23 -10.43 14.38
C GLU A 100 -12.72 -9.57 13.19
N SER A 101 -13.68 -8.96 12.52
CA SER A 101 -13.71 -7.65 11.88
C SER A 101 -12.90 -7.44 10.61
N CYS A 102 -13.51 -7.80 9.48
CA CYS A 102 -13.10 -7.34 8.15
C CYS A 102 -12.98 -5.80 8.11
N THR A 103 -13.83 -5.10 8.84
CA THR A 103 -13.73 -3.65 9.09
C THR A 103 -12.39 -3.24 9.68
N LYS A 104 -11.88 -3.94 10.71
CA LYS A 104 -10.54 -3.67 11.26
C LYS A 104 -9.47 -3.88 10.20
N ALA A 105 -9.57 -4.93 9.39
CA ALA A 105 -8.64 -5.18 8.30
C ALA A 105 -8.65 -4.03 7.28
N VAL A 106 -9.83 -3.61 6.81
CA VAL A 106 -9.99 -2.45 5.92
C VAL A 106 -9.40 -1.18 6.55
N VAL A 107 -9.64 -0.93 7.83
CA VAL A 107 -9.10 0.24 8.54
C VAL A 107 -7.57 0.21 8.60
N TRP A 108 -6.97 -0.92 8.95
CA TRP A 108 -5.51 -1.04 9.04
C TRP A 108 -4.84 -0.95 7.67
N LEU A 109 -5.39 -1.61 6.66
CA LEU A 109 -4.93 -1.50 5.28
C LEU A 109 -5.07 -0.06 4.76
N THR A 110 -6.19 0.62 5.01
CA THR A 110 -6.38 2.03 4.62
C THR A 110 -5.33 2.93 5.26
N ARG A 111 -4.98 2.70 6.53
CA ARG A 111 -3.94 3.50 7.22
C ARG A 111 -2.53 3.20 6.70
N LEU A 112 -2.25 1.95 6.36
CA LEU A 112 -1.00 1.52 5.73
C LEU A 112 -0.84 2.16 4.34
N LEU A 113 -1.87 2.09 3.51
CA LEU A 113 -1.91 2.72 2.18
C LEU A 113 -1.91 4.24 2.29
N GLY A 114 -2.57 4.80 3.31
CA GLY A 114 -2.45 6.20 3.71
C GLY A 114 -1.01 6.56 4.08
N GLY A 115 -0.25 5.60 4.65
CA GLY A 115 1.20 5.62 4.75
C GLY A 115 1.82 5.85 3.38
N ILE A 116 1.58 5.02 2.38
CA ILE A 116 2.13 5.18 1.02
C ILE A 116 1.76 6.53 0.37
N ARG A 117 0.65 7.15 0.78
CA ARG A 117 0.27 8.51 0.36
C ARG A 117 0.93 9.63 1.17
N SER A 118 0.99 9.50 2.50
CA SER A 118 1.56 10.50 3.43
C SER A 118 3.08 10.41 3.52
N ILE A 119 3.64 9.22 3.30
CA ILE A 119 4.92 9.10 2.67
C ILE A 119 4.68 9.66 1.28
N ASP A 120 5.00 10.91 1.11
CA ASP A 120 5.12 11.52 -0.20
C ASP A 120 6.40 10.94 -0.85
N PHE A 121 6.46 9.61 -0.98
CA PHE A 121 7.64 8.79 -1.31
C PHE A 121 8.08 9.04 -2.75
N GLY A 122 7.14 9.23 -3.66
CA GLY A 122 7.46 9.43 -5.08
C GLY A 122 8.07 10.78 -5.42
N VAL A 123 7.67 11.84 -4.71
CA VAL A 123 8.02 13.22 -5.08
C VAL A 123 8.84 13.90 -4.00
N THR A 124 8.49 13.70 -2.73
CA THR A 124 9.22 14.27 -1.60
C THR A 124 10.33 13.36 -1.11
N LEU A 125 10.21 12.03 -1.10
CA LEU A 125 11.38 11.18 -0.89
C LEU A 125 12.29 11.26 -2.12
N LEU A 126 11.89 10.87 -3.33
CA LEU A 126 12.81 10.95 -4.48
C LEU A 126 13.32 12.39 -4.77
N GLY A 127 12.49 13.42 -4.57
CA GLY A 127 12.89 14.82 -4.72
C GLY A 127 13.70 15.42 -3.55
N LYS A 128 13.56 14.94 -2.31
CA LYS A 128 14.50 15.27 -1.22
C LYS A 128 15.79 14.46 -1.33
N LEU A 129 15.75 13.25 -1.88
CA LEU A 129 16.92 12.40 -2.11
C LEU A 129 17.83 12.93 -3.24
N GLU A 130 17.28 13.61 -4.24
CA GLU A 130 18.07 14.35 -5.24
C GLU A 130 18.65 15.67 -4.69
N LYS A 131 18.00 16.30 -3.71
CA LYS A 131 18.36 17.65 -3.22
C LYS A 131 19.17 17.65 -1.92
N ASP A 132 19.09 16.58 -1.14
CA ASP A 132 19.78 16.42 0.13
C ASP A 132 20.23 14.95 0.32
N PRO A 133 21.47 14.62 -0.10
CA PRO A 133 22.07 13.30 0.09
C PRO A 133 22.11 12.84 1.55
N SER A 134 21.96 13.75 2.52
CA SER A 134 22.03 13.47 3.96
C SER A 134 20.71 13.00 4.58
N SER A 135 19.59 13.12 3.86
CA SER A 135 18.29 12.63 4.35
C SER A 135 18.22 11.10 4.33
N SER A 136 17.96 10.49 5.49
CA SER A 136 17.91 9.04 5.62
C SER A 136 16.51 8.49 5.31
N LEU A 137 16.44 7.32 4.68
CA LEU A 137 15.17 6.62 4.43
C LEU A 137 14.37 6.40 5.73
N GLU A 138 15.07 6.15 6.83
CA GLU A 138 14.48 6.02 8.17
C GLU A 138 13.68 7.27 8.58
N GLN A 139 14.20 8.48 8.33
CA GLN A 139 13.48 9.72 8.66
C GLN A 139 12.17 9.84 7.90
N ALA A 140 12.16 9.47 6.62
CA ALA A 140 10.96 9.50 5.80
C ALA A 140 9.92 8.46 6.25
N VAL A 141 10.37 7.24 6.57
CA VAL A 141 9.50 6.21 7.17
C VAL A 141 8.93 6.69 8.51
N GLU A 142 9.74 7.39 9.32
CA GLU A 142 9.30 7.93 10.60
C GLU A 142 8.27 9.07 10.48
N GLU A 143 8.50 10.01 9.56
CA GLU A 143 7.55 11.09 9.28
C GLU A 143 6.19 10.52 8.84
N ALA A 144 6.20 9.56 7.93
CA ALA A 144 4.97 8.93 7.49
C ALA A 144 4.26 8.15 8.58
N TYR A 145 5.01 7.38 9.37
CA TYR A 145 4.43 6.66 10.51
C TYR A 145 3.74 7.62 11.48
N LYS A 146 4.39 8.76 11.80
CA LYS A 146 3.82 9.81 12.66
C LYS A 146 2.51 10.36 12.13
N ASN A 147 2.41 10.55 10.81
CA ASN A 147 1.24 11.13 10.16
C ASN A 147 0.09 10.13 9.93
N THR A 148 0.34 8.82 10.01
CA THR A 148 -0.63 7.81 9.58
C THR A 148 -1.00 6.83 10.67
N LEU A 149 -0.07 5.96 11.08
CA LEU A 149 -0.34 4.86 12.02
C LEU A 149 -0.17 5.29 13.48
N LYS A 150 0.78 6.19 13.78
CA LYS A 150 1.13 6.57 15.16
C LYS A 150 -0.05 7.06 16.00
N PRO A 151 -1.01 7.87 15.50
CA PRO A 151 -2.14 8.32 16.30
C PRO A 151 -3.06 7.18 16.76
N TRP A 152 -3.03 6.05 16.04
CA TRP A 152 -3.89 4.89 16.25
C TRP A 152 -3.16 3.73 16.92
N HIS A 153 -1.83 3.76 16.95
CA HIS A 153 -1.02 2.73 17.59
C HIS A 153 -0.96 2.90 19.10
N GLY A 154 -1.36 1.85 19.82
CA GLY A 154 -1.07 1.70 21.24
C GLY A 154 0.43 1.55 21.53
N TRP A 155 0.78 1.32 22.79
CA TRP A 155 2.18 1.30 23.22
C TRP A 155 2.93 0.08 22.68
N ILE A 156 2.24 -1.07 22.54
CA ILE A 156 2.81 -2.30 21.98
C ILE A 156 3.12 -2.09 20.51
N SER A 157 2.11 -1.66 19.75
CA SER A 157 2.24 -1.39 18.31
C SER A 157 3.30 -0.31 18.02
N SER A 158 3.39 0.71 18.89
CA SER A 158 4.44 1.73 18.82
C SER A 158 5.84 1.19 19.12
N ALA A 159 5.99 0.21 20.01
CA ALA A 159 7.26 -0.42 20.30
C ALA A 159 7.71 -1.32 19.15
N ALA A 160 6.80 -2.10 18.58
CA ALA A 160 7.06 -2.93 17.40
C ALA A 160 7.54 -2.09 16.20
N TYR A 161 6.89 -0.95 15.96
CA TYR A 161 7.32 0.01 14.94
C TYR A 161 8.80 0.45 15.12
N LYS A 162 9.22 0.76 16.35
CA LYS A 162 10.61 1.20 16.60
C LYS A 162 11.64 0.12 16.26
N VAL A 163 11.26 -1.14 16.38
CA VAL A 163 12.10 -2.27 15.95
C VAL A 163 12.10 -2.37 14.43
N ALA A 164 10.92 -2.33 13.80
CA ALA A 164 10.79 -2.37 12.34
C ALA A 164 11.55 -1.24 11.63
N LEU A 165 11.55 -0.02 12.19
CA LEU A 165 12.29 1.12 11.65
C LEU A 165 13.79 0.82 11.49
N LYS A 166 14.39 0.10 12.45
CA LYS A 166 15.82 -0.29 12.40
C LYS A 166 16.12 -1.39 11.39
N LEU A 167 15.08 -2.01 10.82
CA LEU A 167 15.19 -3.07 9.82
C LEU A 167 14.97 -2.52 8.41
N VAL A 168 14.63 -1.24 8.28
CA VAL A 168 14.55 -0.55 7.00
C VAL A 168 15.96 -0.53 6.39
N PRO A 169 16.12 -0.99 5.13
CA PRO A 169 17.43 -1.03 4.50
C PRO A 169 17.97 0.38 4.22
N GLU A 170 19.26 0.47 3.89
CA GLU A 170 19.83 1.71 3.37
C GLU A 170 19.09 2.17 2.11
N ARG A 171 19.06 3.48 1.87
CA ARG A 171 18.32 4.10 0.78
C ARG A 171 18.69 3.52 -0.59
N GLU A 172 19.98 3.38 -0.85
CA GLU A 172 20.52 2.88 -2.12
C GLU A 172 20.09 1.43 -2.35
N ILE A 173 20.09 0.62 -1.27
CA ILE A 173 19.61 -0.75 -1.29
C ILE A 173 18.10 -0.76 -1.56
N PHE A 174 17.31 0.07 -0.86
CA PHE A 174 15.88 0.16 -1.08
C PHE A 174 15.51 0.55 -2.52
N ILE A 175 16.16 1.58 -3.07
CA ILE A 175 15.96 2.02 -4.45
C ILE A 175 16.31 0.89 -5.42
N SER A 176 17.48 0.25 -5.26
CA SER A 176 17.89 -0.84 -6.15
C SER A 176 16.97 -2.07 -6.08
N LEU A 177 16.36 -2.36 -4.93
CA LEU A 177 15.35 -3.40 -4.81
C LEU A 177 14.07 -3.04 -5.58
N LEU A 178 13.63 -1.78 -5.51
CA LEU A 178 12.43 -1.33 -6.23
C LEU A 178 12.66 -1.19 -7.74
N MET A 179 13.85 -0.77 -8.15
CA MET A 179 14.25 -0.71 -9.55
C MET A 179 14.22 -2.13 -10.14
N GLY A 180 13.37 -2.34 -11.15
CA GLY A 180 13.38 -3.59 -11.92
C GLY A 180 14.69 -3.76 -12.71
N GLU A 181 15.00 -4.99 -13.09
CA GLU A 181 16.15 -5.27 -13.97
C GLU A 181 16.05 -4.44 -15.26
N GLY A 182 17.08 -3.61 -15.53
CA GLY A 182 17.14 -2.79 -16.75
C GLY A 182 16.33 -1.49 -16.72
N GLN A 183 15.84 -1.05 -15.55
CA GLN A 183 15.23 0.27 -15.38
C GLN A 183 16.21 1.29 -14.78
N ASP A 184 15.97 2.57 -15.08
CA ASP A 184 16.65 3.69 -14.44
C ASP A 184 15.78 4.33 -13.34
N TYR A 185 16.40 5.20 -12.55
CA TYR A 185 15.76 5.90 -11.44
C TYR A 185 14.58 6.80 -11.88
N GLY A 186 14.66 7.39 -13.07
CA GLY A 186 13.61 8.24 -13.62
C GLY A 186 12.34 7.44 -13.91
N ALA A 187 12.47 6.26 -14.50
CA ALA A 187 11.35 5.36 -14.74
C ALA A 187 10.68 4.92 -13.43
N LEU A 188 11.47 4.55 -12.41
CA LEU A 188 10.94 4.20 -11.09
C LEU A 188 10.18 5.38 -10.46
N LYS A 189 10.70 6.61 -10.59
CA LYS A 189 10.06 7.84 -10.10
C LYS A 189 8.69 8.05 -10.75
N GLU A 190 8.60 7.91 -12.07
CA GLU A 190 7.34 8.01 -12.80
C GLU A 190 6.33 6.95 -12.37
N ASP A 191 6.77 5.70 -12.21
CA ASP A 191 5.91 4.59 -11.77
C ASP A 191 5.35 4.85 -10.36
N ILE A 192 6.18 5.31 -9.42
CA ILE A 192 5.72 5.66 -8.06
C ILE A 192 4.76 6.86 -8.09
N MET A 193 5.04 7.89 -8.90
CA MET A 193 4.16 9.06 -9.02
C MET A 193 2.77 8.67 -9.55
N LYS A 194 2.71 7.77 -10.52
CA LYS A 194 1.45 7.22 -11.04
C LYS A 194 0.71 6.45 -9.96
N LEU A 195 1.38 5.56 -9.22
CA LEU A 195 0.78 4.81 -8.12
C LEU A 195 0.19 5.74 -7.06
N VAL A 196 0.92 6.76 -6.62
CA VAL A 196 0.44 7.73 -5.62
C VAL A 196 -0.78 8.49 -6.13
N THR A 197 -0.79 8.88 -7.40
CA THR A 197 -1.91 9.60 -8.03
C THR A 197 -3.17 8.74 -8.07
N MET A 198 -3.05 7.45 -8.39
CA MET A 198 -4.18 6.51 -8.40
C MET A 198 -4.67 6.15 -6.99
N LEU A 199 -3.76 6.09 -6.02
CA LEU A 199 -4.07 5.83 -4.63
C LEU A 199 -4.92 6.93 -3.99
N GLN A 200 -4.74 8.18 -4.42
CA GLN A 200 -5.37 9.34 -3.79
C GLN A 200 -6.91 9.27 -3.77
N PRO A 201 -7.62 9.13 -4.91
CA PRO A 201 -9.08 9.06 -4.89
C PRO A 201 -9.59 7.85 -4.10
N LEU A 202 -8.93 6.69 -4.26
CA LEU A 202 -9.27 5.46 -3.54
C LEU A 202 -9.22 5.66 -2.02
N LEU A 203 -8.15 6.28 -1.52
CA LEU A 203 -7.96 6.52 -0.09
C LEU A 203 -8.88 7.63 0.43
N ASP A 204 -9.07 8.71 -0.31
CA ASP A 204 -9.94 9.81 0.10
C ASP A 204 -11.39 9.33 0.27
N GLU A 205 -11.87 8.49 -0.65
CA GLU A 205 -13.17 7.86 -0.57
C GLU A 205 -13.24 6.86 0.60
N THR A 206 -12.23 6.01 0.75
CA THR A 206 -12.19 5.03 1.86
C THR A 206 -12.18 5.72 3.23
N TYR A 207 -11.39 6.79 3.39
CA TYR A 207 -11.39 7.60 4.62
C TYR A 207 -12.72 8.31 4.87
N THR A 208 -13.42 8.73 3.82
CA THR A 208 -14.76 9.31 3.94
C THR A 208 -15.73 8.25 4.44
N LEU A 209 -15.69 7.05 3.85
CA LEU A 209 -16.52 5.91 4.23
C LEU A 209 -16.30 5.47 5.69
N LEU A 210 -15.04 5.35 6.12
CA LEU A 210 -14.69 5.01 7.50
C LEU A 210 -15.22 6.04 8.50
N ARG A 211 -15.20 7.34 8.14
CA ARG A 211 -15.76 8.41 8.98
C ARG A 211 -17.28 8.35 9.05
N THR A 212 -17.95 8.07 7.94
CA THR A 212 -19.41 7.91 7.88
C THR A 212 -19.89 6.85 8.87
N TYR A 213 -19.19 5.72 8.96
CA TYR A 213 -19.50 4.64 9.90
C TYR A 213 -18.83 4.77 11.28
N ARG A 214 -18.13 5.87 11.56
CA ARG A 214 -17.39 6.13 12.83
C ARG A 214 -16.32 5.08 13.18
N LEU A 215 -15.73 4.47 12.16
CA LEU A 215 -14.70 3.44 12.25
C LEU A 215 -13.28 4.04 12.25
N ASP A 216 -13.15 5.31 11.89
CA ASP A 216 -11.90 6.07 11.81
C ASP A 216 -11.15 6.14 13.16
N ARG A 217 -11.86 5.98 14.28
CA ARG A 217 -11.31 6.11 15.65
C ARG A 217 -10.78 4.83 16.27
N LEU A 218 -10.81 3.70 15.56
CA LEU A 218 -10.32 2.42 16.09
C LEU A 218 -8.83 2.48 16.42
N LYS A 219 -8.44 2.05 17.61
CA LYS A 219 -7.03 1.99 18.05
C LYS A 219 -6.55 0.55 18.18
N SER A 220 -5.26 0.33 17.94
CA SER A 220 -4.61 -0.91 18.37
C SER A 220 -4.25 -0.83 19.85
N THR A 221 -3.97 -2.00 20.42
CA THR A 221 -3.42 -2.17 21.76
C THR A 221 -1.95 -1.75 21.85
#